data_AF-A0A3S0SAT2-F1
#
_entry.id   AF-A0A3S0SAT2-F1
#
_cell.length_a   1.000
_cell.length_b   1.000
_cell.length_c   1.000
_cell.angle_alpha   90.00
_cell.angle_beta   90.00
_cell.angle_gamma   90.00
#
_symmetry.space_group_name_H-M   'P 1'
#
loop_
_entity.id
_entity.type
_entity.pdbx_description
1 polymer ?
#
loop_
_entity_poly.entity_id
_entity_poly.type
_entity_poly.pdbx_seq_one_letter_code
_entity_poly.pdbx_strand_id
1 'polypeptide(L)' 'MFKPFEQGDQSSAIYDLTLENQVDCVSLYGNLQITKDQAGLKTAKALQSFINDVVAALEKQSLPEQIERKLEREIENPFL' A
#
# COMPACT_ATOMS: atom_id res chain seq x y z
N MET A 1 6.48 13.16 -2.39
CA MET A 1 6.00 12.21 -3.42
C MET A 1 6.33 10.83 -2.89
N PHE A 2 5.35 9.94 -2.82
CA PHE A 2 5.58 8.56 -2.37
C PHE A 2 6.50 7.88 -3.38
N LYS A 3 7.54 7.18 -2.89
CA LYS A 3 8.51 6.48 -3.74
C LYS A 3 8.48 4.99 -3.42
N PRO A 4 7.69 4.19 -4.16
CA PRO A 4 7.54 2.77 -3.88
C PRO A 4 8.90 2.07 -3.83
N PHE A 5 9.11 1.22 -2.81
CA PHE A 5 10.27 0.34 -2.64
C PHE A 5 11.65 1.01 -2.41
N GLU A 6 11.75 2.36 -2.38
CA GLU A 6 13.06 3.05 -2.22
C GLU A 6 13.53 3.23 -0.76
N GLN A 7 12.61 3.52 0.18
CA GLN A 7 12.93 3.80 1.59
C GLN A 7 11.90 3.07 2.46
N GLY A 8 12.36 2.01 3.13
CA GLY A 8 11.51 1.02 3.82
C GLY A 8 10.91 1.46 5.16
N ASP A 9 10.65 2.75 5.33
CA ASP A 9 10.12 3.36 6.56
C ASP A 9 9.12 4.48 6.29
N GLN A 10 8.69 4.64 5.04
CA GLN A 10 7.71 5.66 4.67
C GLN A 10 6.28 5.13 4.80
N SER A 11 5.45 5.87 5.54
CA SER A 11 4.01 5.67 5.54
C SER A 11 3.28 6.91 5.03
N SER A 12 2.14 6.70 4.38
CA SER A 12 1.21 7.73 3.96
C SER A 12 -0.21 7.27 4.27
N ALA A 13 -1.16 8.19 4.30
CA ALA A 13 -2.57 7.87 4.52
C ALA A 13 -3.47 8.50 3.44
N ILE A 14 -4.50 7.75 3.04
CA ILE A 14 -5.66 8.25 2.30
C ILE A 14 -6.86 8.02 3.21
N TYR A 15 -7.28 9.05 3.96
CA TYR A 15 -8.28 8.90 5.02
C TYR A 15 -7.87 7.81 6.02
N ASP A 16 -8.73 6.80 6.25
CA ASP A 16 -8.49 5.68 7.17
C ASP A 16 -7.74 4.51 6.50
N LEU A 17 -7.25 4.68 5.27
CA LEU A 17 -6.35 3.74 4.60
C LEU A 17 -4.90 4.16 4.83
N THR A 18 -4.13 3.28 5.45
CA THR A 18 -2.68 3.42 5.58
C THR A 18 -1.98 2.72 4.44
N LEU A 19 -0.96 3.39 3.91
CA LEU A 19 -0.10 2.90 2.84
C LEU A 19 1.33 2.89 3.39
N GLU A 20 1.86 1.70 3.59
CA GLU A 20 3.17 1.49 4.17
C GLU A 20 4.13 0.96 3.12
N ASN A 21 5.30 1.62 3.02
CA ASN A 21 6.35 1.29 2.08
C ASN A 21 7.42 0.45 2.75
N GLN A 22 7.56 -0.78 2.30
CA GLN A 22 8.70 -1.64 2.60
C GLN A 22 9.51 -1.81 1.30
N VAL A 23 10.72 -2.34 1.42
CA VAL A 23 11.63 -2.49 0.27
C VAL A 23 11.18 -3.58 -0.71
N ASP A 24 10.45 -4.57 -0.24
CA ASP A 24 9.96 -5.74 -1.00
C ASP A 24 8.42 -5.80 -1.05
N CYS A 25 7.73 -4.92 -0.34
CA CYS A 25 6.28 -4.88 -0.27
C CYS A 25 5.75 -3.47 -0.04
N VAL A 26 4.64 -3.13 -0.69
CA VAL A 26 3.80 -2.01 -0.30
C VAL A 26 2.52 -2.57 0.34
N SER A 27 2.31 -2.28 1.62
CA SER A 27 1.15 -2.75 2.38
C SER A 27 0.04 -1.70 2.39
N LEU A 28 -1.20 -2.13 2.13
CA LEU A 28 -2.38 -1.28 2.18
C LEU A 28 -3.36 -1.88 3.19
N TYR A 29 -3.61 -1.16 4.28
CA TYR A 29 -4.45 -1.66 5.37
C TYR A 29 -5.27 -0.54 6.02
N GLY A 30 -6.39 -0.91 6.62
CA GLY A 30 -7.37 0.02 7.19
C GLY A 30 -8.70 -0.04 6.45
N ASN A 31 -9.47 1.04 6.54
CA ASN A 31 -10.81 1.13 5.95
C ASN A 31 -10.85 2.29 4.95
N LEU A 32 -11.35 2.07 3.74
CA LEU A 32 -11.59 3.15 2.79
C LEU A 32 -12.99 3.02 2.22
N GLN A 33 -13.80 4.05 2.43
CA GLN A 33 -15.11 4.16 1.81
C GLN A 33 -15.06 5.23 0.73
N ILE A 34 -15.46 4.86 -0.48
CA ILE A 34 -15.56 5.77 -1.62
C ILE A 34 -17.03 6.00 -1.92
N THR A 35 -17.52 7.20 -1.63
CA THR A 35 -18.90 7.59 -1.86
C THR A 35 -19.15 7.96 -3.32
N LYS A 36 -20.41 7.93 -3.77
CA LYS A 36 -20.79 8.32 -5.14
C LYS A 36 -20.99 9.83 -5.26
N ASP A 37 -19.94 10.59 -4.95
CA ASP A 37 -19.92 12.05 -5.01
C ASP A 37 -18.53 12.57 -5.41
N GLN A 38 -18.33 13.89 -5.38
CA GLN A 38 -17.05 14.50 -5.75
C GLN A 38 -15.92 14.24 -4.74
N ALA A 39 -16.24 14.06 -3.46
CA ALA A 39 -15.26 13.70 -2.45
C ALA A 39 -14.80 12.25 -2.67
N GLY A 40 -15.72 11.34 -2.97
CA GLY A 40 -15.40 9.98 -3.39
C GLY A 40 -14.58 9.96 -4.68
N LEU A 41 -14.91 10.76 -5.69
CA LEU A 41 -14.08 10.86 -6.91
C LEU A 41 -12.65 11.34 -6.60
N LYS A 42 -12.49 12.35 -5.74
CA LYS A 42 -11.17 12.83 -5.31
C LYS A 42 -10.38 11.72 -4.61
N THR A 43 -11.04 10.98 -3.74
CA THR A 43 -10.46 9.84 -3.01
C THR A 43 -10.03 8.73 -3.96
N ALA A 44 -10.90 8.34 -4.90
CA ALA A 44 -10.62 7.33 -5.90
C ALA A 44 -9.42 7.72 -6.79
N LYS A 45 -9.33 8.99 -7.19
CA LYS A 45 -8.18 9.51 -7.96
C LYS A 45 -6.88 9.48 -7.18
N ALA A 46 -6.91 9.78 -5.88
CA ALA A 46 -5.72 9.71 -5.02
C ALA A 46 -5.22 8.26 -4.92
N LEU A 47 -6.13 7.31 -4.67
CA LEU A 47 -5.78 5.88 -4.63
C LEU A 47 -5.26 5.38 -5.98
N GLN A 48 -5.92 5.77 -7.08
CA GLN A 48 -5.47 5.43 -8.44
C GLN A 48 -4.06 5.94 -8.71
N SER A 49 -3.77 7.21 -8.39
CA SER A 49 -2.44 7.79 -8.59
C SER A 49 -1.39 7.01 -7.82
N PHE A 50 -1.67 6.65 -6.56
CA PHE A 50 -0.76 5.87 -5.75
C PHE A 50 -0.47 4.50 -6.35
N ILE A 51 -1.51 3.75 -6.76
CA ILE A 51 -1.34 2.43 -7.36
C ILE A 51 -0.57 2.53 -8.68
N ASN A 52 -0.82 3.57 -9.48
CA ASN A 52 -0.06 3.81 -10.72
C ASN A 52 1.43 4.02 -10.44
N ASP A 53 1.79 4.75 -9.37
CA ASP A 53 3.19 4.94 -8.99
C ASP A 53 3.84 3.60 -8.59
N VAL A 54 3.12 2.74 -7.85
CA VAL A 54 3.59 1.38 -7.49
C VAL A 54 3.81 0.53 -8.74
N VAL A 55 2.84 0.49 -9.65
CA VAL A 55 2.96 -0.26 -10.92
C VAL A 55 4.15 0.25 -11.73
N ALA A 56 4.29 1.57 -11.89
CA ALA A 56 5.39 2.17 -12.64
C ALA A 56 6.77 1.88 -12.01
N ALA A 57 6.85 1.71 -10.69
CA ALA A 57 8.09 1.31 -10.02
C ALA A 57 8.42 -0.17 -10.29
N LEU A 58 7.42 -1.05 -10.26
CA LEU A 58 7.57 -2.48 -10.54
C LEU A 58 7.94 -2.75 -12.00
N GLU A 59 7.30 -2.08 -12.96
CA GLU A 59 7.56 -2.24 -14.41
C GLU A 59 8.98 -1.82 -14.82
N LYS A 60 9.65 -0.99 -14.03
CA LYS A 60 11.03 -0.55 -14.29
C LYS A 60 12.09 -1.55 -13.85
N GLN A 61 11.70 -2.62 -13.15
CA GLN A 61 12.62 -3.60 -12.60
C GLN A 61 12.46 -4.96 -13.30
N SER A 62 13.51 -5.78 -13.26
CA SER A 62 13.38 -7.20 -13.60
C SER A 62 12.86 -7.93 -12.35
N LEU A 63 11.58 -8.30 -12.36
CA LEU A 63 10.92 -8.91 -11.22
C LEU A 63 11.09 -10.44 -11.25
N PRO A 64 11.33 -11.10 -10.11
CA PRO A 64 11.20 -12.55 -10.01
C PRO A 64 9.73 -12.97 -10.17
N GLU A 65 9.49 -14.23 -10.54
CA GLU A 65 8.12 -14.77 -10.65
C GLU A 65 7.37 -14.72 -9.30
N GLN A 66 8.09 -14.98 -8.20
CA GLN A 66 7.56 -14.87 -6.85
C GLN A 66 8.70 -14.63 -5.85
N ILE A 67 8.47 -13.78 -4.86
CA ILE A 67 9.37 -13.61 -3.70
C ILE A 67 8.92 -14.50 -2.54
N GLU A 68 9.88 -14.99 -1.75
CA GLU A 68 9.57 -15.61 -0.46
C GLU A 68 9.22 -14.54 0.57
N ARG A 69 7.98 -14.58 1.08
CA ARG A 69 7.55 -13.73 2.19
C ARG A 69 7.24 -14.58 3.40
N LYS A 70 7.85 -14.25 4.53
CA LYS A 70 7.39 -14.77 5.82
C LYS A 70 6.05 -14.10 6.11
N LEU A 71 4.97 -14.88 6.08
CA LEU A 71 3.71 -14.43 6.64
C LEU A 71 3.97 -14.04 8.10
N GLU A 72 3.50 -12.86 8.49
CA GLU A 72 3.47 -12.48 9.90
C GLU A 72 2.70 -13.57 10.63
N ARG A 73 3.35 -14.18 11.63
CA ARG A 73 2.68 -15.23 12.41
C ARG A 73 1.58 -14.54 13.21
N GLU A 74 0.38 -15.06 13.08
CA GLU A 74 -0.70 -14.72 13.98
C GLU A 74 -0.24 -15.11 15.40
N ILE A 75 0.02 -14.10 16.23
CA ILE A 75 0.33 -14.32 17.64
C ILE A 75 -1.02 -14.45 18.33
N GLU A 76 -1.29 -15.60 18.95
CA GLU A 76 -2.48 -15.75 19.80
C GLU A 76 -2.50 -14.61 20.81
N ASN A 77 -3.63 -13.90 20.86
CA ASN A 77 -3.79 -12.76 21.76
C ASN A 77 -3.55 -13.23 23.21
N PRO A 78 -2.47 -12.76 23.88
CA PRO A 78 -2.10 -13.25 25.21
C PRO A 78 -3.04 -12.73 26.32
N PHE A 79 -4.04 -11.93 25.95
CA PHE A 79 -5.02 -11.33 26.85
C PHE A 79 -6.44 -11.92 26.70
N LEU A 80 -6.60 -13.00 25.92
CA LEU A 80 -7.85 -13.79 25.87
C LEU A 80 -7.92 -14.82 27.00
#